data_AF-A0A7Y9Z7L0-F1
#
_entry.id   AF-A0A7Y9Z7L0-F1
#
_cell.length_a   1.000
_cell.length_b   1.000
_cell.length_c   1.000
_cell.angle_alpha   90.00
_cell.angle_beta   90.00
_cell.angle_gamma   90.00
#
_symmetry.space_group_name_H-M   'P 1'
#
loop_
_entity.id
_entity.type
_entity.pdbx_description
1 polymer ?
#
loop_
_entity_poly.entity_id
_entity_poly.type
_entity_poly.pdbx_seq_one_letter_code
_entity_poly.pdbx_strand_id
1 'polypeptide(L)'
;MERDVGVEVADSTPPEAREHARRQEGSLMYQTRSLVGSADALATHLDNAITRGSVSASIEHQDVLSIGDARMILRTYERYSMTGGNRLTLSVSILAVGDRMEVALTTSGGSQGVFFKINTFGEGAFMDKGLEAVDGFAGA
;
A
#
# COMPACT_ATOMS: atom_id res chain seq x y z
N MET A 1 5.15 25.24 -31.92
CA MET A 1 4.65 25.91 -30.71
C MET A 1 3.38 25.18 -30.30
N GLU A 2 3.55 24.04 -29.65
CA GLU A 2 2.44 23.23 -29.13
C GLU A 2 2.07 23.76 -27.75
N ARG A 3 0.78 24.02 -27.53
CA ARG A 3 0.25 24.45 -26.24
C ARG A 3 -0.17 23.20 -25.48
N ASP A 4 0.47 22.98 -24.35
CA ASP A 4 0.11 21.97 -23.37
C ASP A 4 -1.22 22.37 -22.71
N VAL A 5 -2.26 21.55 -22.88
CA VAL A 5 -3.57 21.76 -22.26
C VAL A 5 -3.58 20.91 -21.00
N GLY A 6 -3.15 21.50 -19.88
CA GLY A 6 -3.31 20.90 -18.56
C GLY A 6 -4.80 20.74 -18.25
N VAL A 7 -5.25 19.50 -18.11
CA VAL A 7 -6.59 19.20 -17.56
C VAL A 7 -6.51 19.38 -16.05
N GLU A 8 -7.01 20.50 -15.56
CA GLU A 8 -7.22 20.72 -14.13
C GLU A 8 -8.46 19.92 -13.70
N VAL A 9 -8.26 18.73 -13.14
CA VAL A 9 -9.34 17.93 -12.56
C VAL A 9 -9.72 18.59 -11.24
N ALA A 10 -10.80 19.39 -11.25
CA ALA A 10 -11.36 19.95 -10.04
C ALA A 10 -11.81 18.82 -9.10
N ASP A 11 -11.26 18.79 -7.88
CA ASP A 11 -11.63 17.82 -6.85
C ASP A 11 -13.09 18.04 -6.42
N SER A 12 -13.97 17.20 -6.97
CA SER A 12 -15.43 17.20 -6.78
C SER A 12 -15.88 16.47 -5.52
N THR A 13 -14.95 16.08 -4.64
CA THR A 13 -15.25 15.32 -3.43
C THR A 13 -16.10 16.15 -2.46
N PRO A 14 -17.31 15.68 -2.06
CA PRO A 14 -18.20 16.39 -1.16
C PRO A 14 -17.55 16.71 0.21
N PRO A 15 -17.90 17.83 0.87
CA PRO A 15 -17.32 18.23 2.15
C PRO A 15 -17.48 17.17 3.24
N GLU A 16 -18.61 16.46 3.26
CA GLU A 16 -18.84 15.33 4.18
C GLU A 16 -17.91 14.14 3.90
N ALA A 17 -17.62 13.83 2.63
CA ALA A 17 -16.66 12.78 2.25
C ALA A 17 -15.22 13.17 2.64
N ARG A 18 -14.87 14.47 2.59
CA ARG A 18 -13.59 15.00 3.09
C ARG A 18 -13.48 14.92 4.61
N GLU A 19 -14.56 15.14 5.36
CA GLU A 19 -14.58 14.97 6.82
C GLU A 19 -14.51 13.50 7.24
N HIS A 20 -15.20 12.60 6.51
CA HIS A 20 -15.08 11.15 6.70
C HIS A 20 -13.68 10.62 6.36
N ALA A 21 -13.05 11.14 5.29
CA ALA A 21 -11.65 10.85 4.96
C ALA A 21 -10.71 11.35 6.05
N ARG A 22 -10.86 12.60 6.53
CA ARG A 22 -10.06 13.15 7.64
C ARG A 22 -10.21 12.42 8.96
N ARG A 23 -11.39 11.87 9.26
CA ARG A 23 -11.62 11.04 10.45
C ARG A 23 -10.98 9.65 10.33
N GLN A 24 -10.75 9.14 9.12
CA GLN A 24 -10.06 7.88 8.84
C GLN A 24 -8.53 8.06 8.66
N GLU A 25 -8.08 9.24 8.24
CA GLU A 25 -6.66 9.63 8.12
C GLU A 25 -5.87 9.48 9.43
N GLY A 26 -6.53 9.61 10.59
CA GLY A 26 -5.90 9.41 11.90
C GLY A 26 -5.48 7.97 12.22
N SER A 27 -5.87 6.97 11.42
CA SER A 27 -5.51 5.54 11.61
C SER A 27 -4.69 4.97 10.45
N LEU A 28 -4.58 5.68 9.33
CA LEU A 28 -3.82 5.21 8.16
C LEU A 28 -2.32 5.36 8.45
N MET A 29 -1.62 4.24 8.63
CA MET A 29 -0.15 4.24 8.64
C MET A 29 0.35 4.30 7.20
N TYR A 30 1.21 5.28 6.91
CA TYR A 30 1.82 5.50 5.61
C TYR A 30 3.32 5.60 5.75
N GLN A 31 4.06 4.85 4.94
CA GLN A 31 5.53 4.82 4.95
C GLN A 31 6.07 4.73 3.52
N THR A 32 7.27 5.26 3.30
CA THR A 32 7.95 5.16 2.02
C THR A 32 9.38 4.63 2.14
N ARG A 33 9.89 4.08 1.02
CA ARG A 33 11.28 3.65 0.82
C ARG A 33 11.73 3.94 -0.60
N SER A 34 12.95 4.44 -0.75
CA SER A 34 13.66 4.51 -2.03
C SER A 34 14.56 3.29 -2.17
N LEU A 35 14.47 2.58 -3.29
CA LEU A 35 15.28 1.39 -3.58
C LEU A 35 15.88 1.46 -4.99
N VAL A 36 16.90 0.64 -5.22
CA VAL A 36 17.46 0.36 -6.55
C VAL A 36 17.36 -1.15 -6.82
N GLY A 37 16.99 -1.53 -8.04
CA GLY A 37 16.85 -2.92 -8.49
C GLY A 37 15.63 -3.14 -9.39
N SER A 38 15.24 -4.40 -9.58
CA SER A 38 14.07 -4.77 -10.37
C SER A 38 12.76 -4.63 -9.59
N ALA A 39 11.84 -3.80 -10.12
CA ALA A 39 10.49 -3.65 -9.57
C ALA A 39 9.66 -4.95 -9.61
N ASP A 40 9.83 -5.76 -10.65
CA ASP A 40 9.17 -7.06 -10.77
C ASP A 40 9.71 -8.07 -9.74
N ALA A 41 11.02 -8.01 -9.48
CA ALA A 41 11.66 -8.84 -8.45
C ALA A 41 11.22 -8.42 -7.05
N LEU A 42 11.13 -7.11 -6.78
CA LEU A 42 10.58 -6.60 -5.51
C LEU A 42 9.12 -7.06 -5.34
N ALA A 43 8.27 -6.88 -6.35
CA ALA A 43 6.88 -7.30 -6.27
C ALA A 43 6.74 -8.81 -5.98
N THR A 44 7.54 -9.64 -6.66
CA THR A 44 7.59 -11.09 -6.42
C THR A 44 8.12 -11.42 -5.03
N HIS A 45 9.12 -10.69 -4.54
CA HIS A 45 9.65 -10.84 -3.20
C HIS A 45 8.57 -10.55 -2.15
N LEU A 46 7.85 -9.43 -2.29
CA LEU A 46 6.77 -9.03 -1.39
C LEU A 46 5.65 -10.06 -1.37
N ASP A 47 5.21 -10.56 -2.54
CA ASP A 47 4.19 -11.59 -2.63
C ASP A 47 4.58 -12.82 -1.80
N ASN A 48 5.84 -13.27 -1.89
CA ASN A 48 6.33 -14.40 -1.10
C ASN A 48 6.49 -14.08 0.38
N ALA A 49 7.12 -12.96 0.73
CA ALA A 49 7.44 -12.59 2.11
C ALA A 49 6.20 -12.33 2.96
N ILE A 50 5.17 -11.71 2.35
CA ILE A 50 3.93 -11.33 3.03
C ILE A 50 2.96 -12.52 3.14
N THR A 51 2.79 -13.32 2.09
CA THR A 51 1.86 -14.45 2.10
C THR A 51 2.40 -15.69 2.81
N ARG A 52 3.68 -16.05 2.65
CA ARG A 52 4.24 -17.25 3.31
C ARG A 52 4.49 -17.05 4.80
N GLY A 53 4.70 -15.82 5.23
CA GLY A 53 4.94 -15.47 6.64
C GLY A 53 3.67 -15.37 7.49
N SER A 54 2.48 -15.58 6.91
CA SER A 54 1.22 -15.32 7.59
C SER A 54 0.14 -16.33 7.17
N VAL A 55 -0.36 -17.11 8.12
CA VAL A 55 -1.37 -18.17 7.88
C VAL A 55 -2.66 -17.65 7.26
N SER A 56 -2.97 -16.36 7.44
CA SER A 56 -4.19 -15.71 6.96
C SER A 56 -3.99 -14.62 5.91
N ALA A 57 -2.76 -14.40 5.42
CA ALA A 57 -2.52 -13.35 4.43
C ALA A 57 -2.75 -13.85 3.00
N SER A 58 -3.47 -13.06 2.20
CA SER A 58 -3.73 -13.31 0.79
C SER A 58 -3.50 -12.07 -0.06
N ILE A 59 -3.33 -12.28 -1.36
CA ILE A 59 -3.30 -11.20 -2.34
C ILE A 59 -4.75 -10.91 -2.74
N GLU A 60 -5.21 -9.69 -2.48
CA GLU A 60 -6.57 -9.24 -2.84
C GLU A 60 -6.58 -8.60 -4.23
N HIS A 61 -5.52 -7.85 -4.57
CA HIS A 61 -5.43 -7.17 -5.86
C HIS A 61 -3.98 -6.97 -6.31
N GLN A 62 -3.77 -7.01 -7.63
CA GLN A 62 -2.51 -6.72 -8.30
C GLN A 62 -2.79 -6.01 -9.62
N ASP A 63 -2.00 -4.99 -9.94
CA ASP A 63 -2.06 -4.33 -11.24
C ASP A 63 -0.70 -3.72 -11.60
N VAL A 64 -0.53 -3.37 -12.89
CA VAL A 64 0.63 -2.66 -13.41
C VAL A 64 0.16 -1.58 -14.38
N LEU A 65 0.46 -0.33 -14.06
CA LEU A 65 0.22 0.82 -14.92
C LEU A 65 1.55 1.33 -15.48
N SER A 66 1.55 1.93 -16.67
CA SER A 66 2.79 2.45 -17.28
C SER A 66 2.53 3.67 -18.17
N ILE A 67 3.43 4.65 -18.11
CA ILE A 67 3.47 5.82 -18.99
C ILE A 67 4.93 6.08 -19.36
N GLY A 68 5.26 5.95 -20.65
CA GLY A 68 6.65 6.01 -21.09
C GLY A 68 7.52 4.96 -20.36
N ASP A 69 8.63 5.40 -19.79
CA ASP A 69 9.56 4.54 -19.05
C ASP A 69 9.17 4.37 -17.56
N ALA A 70 8.13 5.07 -17.10
CA ALA A 70 7.63 4.94 -15.75
C ALA A 70 6.64 3.79 -15.63
N ARG A 71 6.84 2.94 -14.62
CA ARG A 71 5.96 1.82 -14.27
C ARG A 71 5.46 1.98 -12.84
N MET A 72 4.17 1.75 -12.61
CA MET A 72 3.58 1.66 -11.29
C MET A 72 3.07 0.24 -11.08
N ILE A 73 3.62 -0.48 -10.10
CA ILE A 73 3.14 -1.80 -9.70
C ILE A 73 2.32 -1.65 -8.43
N LEU A 74 1.07 -2.11 -8.47
CA LEU A 74 0.14 -2.10 -7.36
C LEU A 74 0.03 -3.50 -6.76
N ARG A 75 0.08 -3.58 -5.43
CA ARG A 75 -0.16 -4.79 -4.66
C ARG A 75 -1.07 -4.46 -3.49
N THR A 76 -2.10 -5.26 -3.30
CA THR A 76 -2.98 -5.18 -2.13
C THR A 76 -3.01 -6.54 -1.48
N TYR A 77 -2.52 -6.60 -0.25
CA TYR A 77 -2.55 -7.77 0.60
C TYR A 77 -3.63 -7.59 1.64
N GLU A 78 -4.27 -8.68 2.04
CA GLU A 78 -5.21 -8.69 3.13
C GLU A 78 -4.83 -9.78 4.13
N ARG A 79 -5.10 -9.56 5.42
CA ARG A 79 -5.02 -10.59 6.45
C ARG A 79 -6.20 -10.53 7.40
N TYR A 80 -6.64 -11.69 7.87
CA TYR A 80 -7.61 -11.78 8.96
C TYR A 80 -6.93 -11.61 10.32
N SER A 81 -7.39 -10.63 11.10
CA SER A 81 -6.92 -10.40 12.48
C SER A 81 -7.76 -11.22 13.47
N MET A 82 -7.20 -12.33 13.96
CA MET A 82 -7.88 -13.22 14.92
C MET A 82 -8.18 -12.55 16.26
N THR A 83 -7.36 -11.59 16.68
CA THR A 83 -7.54 -10.86 17.95
C THR A 83 -8.57 -9.72 17.86
N GLY A 84 -8.99 -9.32 16.66
CA GLY A 84 -9.89 -8.19 16.43
C GLY A 84 -11.15 -8.51 15.60
N GLY A 85 -11.25 -9.69 15.01
CA GLY A 85 -12.40 -10.08 14.18
C GLY A 85 -12.54 -9.31 12.85
N ASN A 86 -11.51 -8.57 12.44
CA ASN A 86 -11.54 -7.68 11.28
C ASN A 86 -10.51 -8.09 10.20
N ARG A 87 -10.79 -7.68 8.95
CA ARG A 87 -9.85 -7.74 7.82
C ARG A 87 -8.94 -6.52 7.88
N LEU A 88 -7.63 -6.72 7.71
CA LEU A 88 -6.63 -5.66 7.60
C LEU A 88 -6.03 -5.72 6.21
N THR A 89 -5.87 -4.56 5.59
CA THR A 89 -5.30 -4.43 4.25
C THR A 89 -3.95 -3.74 4.33
N LEU A 90 -2.99 -4.21 3.55
CA LEU A 90 -1.72 -3.55 3.27
C LEU A 90 -1.63 -3.33 1.76
N SER A 91 -1.64 -2.08 1.33
CA SER A 91 -1.40 -1.69 -0.05
C SER A 91 0.06 -1.28 -0.21
N VAL A 92 0.70 -1.75 -1.28
CA VAL A 92 2.05 -1.38 -1.68
C VAL A 92 2.00 -0.87 -3.12
N SER A 93 2.52 0.34 -3.33
CA SER A 93 2.66 0.98 -4.63
C SER A 93 4.15 1.14 -4.93
N ILE A 94 4.64 0.55 -6.02
CA ILE A 94 6.03 0.62 -6.46
C ILE A 94 6.07 1.46 -7.74
N LEU A 95 6.52 2.70 -7.63
CA LEU A 95 6.81 3.54 -8.78
C LEU A 95 8.26 3.31 -9.20
N ALA A 96 8.49 2.90 -10.45
CA ALA A 96 9.80 2.59 -10.99
C ALA A 96 10.09 3.36 -12.27
N VAL A 97 11.32 3.86 -12.40
CA VAL A 97 11.89 4.40 -13.64
C VAL A 97 13.29 3.82 -13.79
N GLY A 98 13.48 2.94 -14.78
CA GLY A 98 14.71 2.15 -14.88
C GLY A 98 14.89 1.23 -13.67
N ASP A 99 16.04 1.34 -13.00
CA ASP A 99 16.37 0.59 -11.78
C ASP A 99 15.98 1.31 -10.49
N ARG A 100 15.50 2.56 -10.56
CA ARG A 100 15.12 3.34 -9.38
C ARG A 100 13.67 3.12 -9.02
N MET A 101 13.40 2.94 -7.74
CA MET A 101 12.06 2.69 -7.21
C MET A 101 11.75 3.62 -6.04
N GLU A 102 10.54 4.14 -6.02
CA GLU A 102 9.88 4.72 -4.85
C GLU A 102 8.73 3.80 -4.45
N VAL A 103 8.77 3.31 -3.22
CA VAL A 103 7.82 2.33 -2.69
C VAL A 103 7.03 2.98 -1.58
N ALA A 104 5.71 3.00 -1.72
CA ALA A 104 4.78 3.48 -0.72
C ALA A 104 3.99 2.30 -0.13
N LEU A 105 3.87 2.26 1.18
CA LEU A 105 3.09 1.28 1.92
C LEU A 105 2.01 2.01 2.71
N THR A 106 0.79 1.49 2.65
CA THR A 106 -0.35 2.00 3.42
C THR A 106 -1.11 0.85 4.03
N THR A 107 -1.40 0.90 5.32
CA THR A 107 -2.32 -0.07 5.96
C THR A 107 -3.66 0.55 6.27
N SER A 108 -4.74 -0.17 6.02
CA SER A 108 -6.10 0.21 6.43
C SER A 108 -6.79 -0.94 7.17
N GLY A 109 -7.48 -0.61 8.26
CA GLY A 109 -8.35 -1.55 8.97
C GLY A 109 -9.77 -1.55 8.42
N GLY A 110 -10.32 -2.74 8.15
CA GLY A 110 -11.71 -2.92 7.76
C GLY A 110 -12.64 -2.39 8.85
N SER A 111 -13.37 -1.32 8.55
CA SER A 111 -14.25 -0.65 9.49
C SER A 111 -15.54 -1.45 9.71
N GLN A 112 -15.59 -2.23 10.79
CA GLN A 112 -16.83 -2.54 11.49
C GLN A 112 -16.66 -2.19 12.97
N GLY A 113 -17.34 -1.11 13.39
CA GLY A 113 -17.76 -0.80 14.76
C GLY A 113 -16.71 -0.82 15.89
N VAL A 114 -16.33 0.37 16.36
CA VAL A 114 -16.03 0.68 17.78
C VAL A 114 -14.93 -0.12 18.54
N PHE A 115 -13.89 -0.61 17.88
CA PHE A 115 -12.66 -1.08 18.57
C PHE A 115 -11.39 -0.38 18.08
N PHE A 116 -11.35 0.95 18.23
CA PHE A 116 -10.20 1.80 17.85
C PHE A 116 -8.84 1.36 18.43
N LYS A 117 -8.80 0.70 19.60
CA LYS A 117 -7.54 0.34 20.27
C LYS A 117 -6.92 -1.00 19.85
N ILE A 118 -7.70 -1.96 19.34
CA ILE A 118 -7.20 -3.28 18.96
C ILE A 118 -6.74 -3.28 17.48
N ASN A 119 -7.39 -2.46 16.64
CA ASN A 119 -7.06 -2.35 15.23
C ASN A 119 -5.67 -1.73 15.00
N THR A 120 -5.25 -0.72 15.78
CA THR A 120 -3.91 -0.08 15.62
C THR A 120 -2.74 -1.04 15.87
N PHE A 121 -2.86 -1.97 16.83
CA PHE A 121 -1.82 -2.98 17.08
C PHE A 121 -1.68 -3.94 15.90
N GLY A 122 -2.82 -4.35 15.33
CA GLY A 122 -2.86 -5.16 14.12
C GLY A 122 -2.36 -4.42 12.88
N GLU A 123 -2.69 -3.15 12.71
CA GLU A 123 -2.21 -2.32 11.59
C GLU A 123 -0.69 -2.13 11.67
N GLY A 124 -0.17 -1.75 12.84
CA GLY A 124 1.28 -1.61 13.07
C GLY A 124 2.05 -2.88 12.77
N ALA A 125 1.59 -4.03 13.29
CA ALA A 125 2.23 -5.30 13.00
C ALA A 125 2.12 -5.74 11.53
N PHE A 126 1.17 -5.21 10.74
CA PHE A 126 1.12 -5.49 9.30
C PHE A 126 2.05 -4.56 8.53
N MET A 127 2.08 -3.28 8.91
CA MET A 127 3.02 -2.29 8.39
C MET A 127 4.45 -2.74 8.63
N ASP A 128 4.80 -3.12 9.86
CA ASP A 128 6.13 -3.61 10.22
C ASP A 128 6.54 -4.81 9.36
N LYS A 129 5.59 -5.71 9.07
CA LYS A 129 5.86 -6.86 8.20
C LYS A 129 6.13 -6.45 6.75
N GLY A 130 5.36 -5.50 6.24
CA GLY A 130 5.57 -4.91 4.91
C GLY A 130 6.93 -4.22 4.82
N LEU A 131 7.28 -3.43 5.84
CA LEU A 131 8.56 -2.75 5.92
C LEU A 131 9.73 -3.73 6.03
N GLU A 132 9.64 -4.76 6.88
CA GLU A 132 10.66 -5.81 6.97
C GLU A 132 10.88 -6.50 5.61
N ALA A 133 9.80 -6.77 4.87
CA ALA A 133 9.90 -7.37 3.54
C ALA A 133 10.53 -6.42 2.51
N VAL A 134 10.21 -5.13 2.54
CA VAL A 134 10.84 -4.13 1.66
C VAL A 134 12.32 -3.94 2.01
N ASP A 135 12.62 -3.76 3.30
CA ASP A 135 13.97 -3.51 3.81
C ASP A 135 14.89 -4.75 3.66
N GLY A 136 14.31 -5.96 3.58
CA GLY A 136 15.01 -7.21 3.32
C GLY A 136 15.28 -7.51 1.84
N PHE A 137 14.80 -6.68 0.91
CA PHE A 137 15.00 -6.89 -0.52
C PHE A 137 16.42 -6.53 -0.97
N ALA A 138 17.15 -7.49 -1.53
CA ALA A 138 18.56 -7.34 -1.91
C ALA A 138 18.81 -6.70 -3.29
N GLY A 139 17.81 -6.07 -3.93
CA GLY A 139 18.01 -5.29 -5.15
C GLY A 139 18.29 -6.08 -6.43
N ALA A 140 17.73 -7.29 -6.57
CA ALA A 140 17.96 -8.21 -7.70
C ALA A 140 17.78 -7.58 -9.08
#